data_AF-A0A963J9C4-F1
#
_entry.id   AF-A0A963J9C4-F1
#
_cell.length_a   1.000
_cell.length_b   1.000
_cell.length_c   1.000
_cell.angle_alpha   90.00
_cell.angle_beta   90.00
_cell.angle_gamma   90.00
#
_symmetry.space_group_name_H-M   'P 1'
#
loop_
_entity.id
_entity.type
_entity.pdbx_description
1 polymer ?
#
loop_
_entity_poly.entity_id
_entity_poly.type
_entity_poly.pdbx_seq_one_letter_code
_entity_poly.pdbx_strand_id
1 'polypeptide(L)'
;WTMAPGFVQAKQWLATWLVEHDVFWPLASNAPWWVMTHYPQVSDVFSWLDGAGIVAWLTGAAVLVGGFAHLAMVLGARAVRTDWKVLALSLVPMAAANLFLGLSMLTLTQLRTEGIVFHWLPQARLTLLAVAWLGCLALCVGQLRRADLPVWRASIATTLVAAAAAVPVLLWVRTLGLLAMF
;
A
#
# COMPACT_ATOMS: atom_id res chain seq x y z
N TRP A 1 2.76 9.75 1.39
CA TRP A 1 1.91 10.61 0.55
C TRP A 1 2.45 12.04 0.54
N THR A 2 2.84 12.61 1.70
CA THR A 2 3.32 14.00 1.83
C THR A 2 4.48 14.34 0.88
N MET A 3 5.42 13.42 0.68
CA MET A 3 6.57 13.59 -0.24
C MET A 3 6.34 12.99 -1.63
N ALA A 4 5.15 12.47 -1.93
CA ALA A 4 4.88 11.86 -3.23
C ALA A 4 4.73 12.97 -4.29
N PRO A 5 5.54 12.99 -5.37
CA PRO A 5 5.53 14.09 -6.34
C PRO A 5 4.16 14.35 -6.95
N GLY A 6 3.43 13.27 -7.29
CA GLY A 6 2.08 13.39 -7.84
C GLY A 6 1.06 13.98 -6.86
N PHE A 7 1.19 13.69 -5.56
CA PHE A 7 0.32 14.27 -4.54
C PHE A 7 0.58 15.78 -4.40
N VAL A 8 1.85 16.18 -4.33
CA VAL A 8 2.25 17.59 -4.21
C VAL A 8 1.78 18.39 -5.42
N GLN A 9 2.00 17.88 -6.63
CA GLN A 9 1.56 18.55 -7.87
C GLN A 9 0.04 18.67 -7.95
N ALA A 10 -0.71 17.59 -7.64
CA ALA A 10 -2.17 17.62 -7.63
C ALA A 10 -2.71 18.63 -6.61
N LYS A 11 -2.11 18.67 -5.40
CA LYS A 11 -2.49 19.64 -4.37
C LYS A 11 -2.21 21.08 -4.81
N GLN A 12 -1.03 21.35 -5.37
CA GLN A 12 -0.67 22.68 -5.87
C GLN A 12 -1.61 23.14 -6.98
N TRP A 13 -1.86 22.27 -7.97
CA TRP A 13 -2.80 22.56 -9.05
C TRP A 13 -4.20 22.85 -8.53
N LEU A 14 -4.71 22.03 -7.60
CA LEU A 14 -6.04 22.22 -7.03
C LEU A 14 -6.12 23.50 -6.19
N ALA A 15 -5.07 23.84 -5.46
CA ALA A 15 -4.99 25.11 -4.72
C ALA A 15 -5.03 26.31 -5.68
N THR A 16 -4.26 26.29 -6.77
CA THR A 16 -4.30 27.34 -7.79
C THR A 16 -5.69 27.47 -8.42
N TRP A 17 -6.29 26.34 -8.83
CA TRP A 17 -7.64 26.31 -9.40
C TRP A 17 -8.68 26.90 -8.45
N LEU A 18 -8.61 26.57 -7.16
CA LEU A 18 -9.52 27.11 -6.13
C LEU A 18 -9.39 28.63 -5.99
N VAL A 19 -8.15 29.14 -5.99
CA VAL A 19 -7.89 30.59 -5.92
C VAL A 19 -8.39 31.30 -7.18
N GLU A 20 -8.18 30.73 -8.37
CA GLU A 20 -8.67 31.28 -9.64
C GLU A 20 -10.21 31.37 -9.71
N HIS A 21 -10.92 30.57 -8.91
CA HIS A 21 -12.38 30.55 -8.83
C HIS A 21 -12.92 31.25 -7.57
N ASP A 22 -12.08 32.00 -6.85
CA ASP A 22 -12.44 32.71 -5.60
C ASP A 22 -13.00 31.79 -4.49
N VAL A 23 -12.60 30.51 -4.45
CA VAL A 23 -13.04 29.51 -3.46
C VAL A 23 -11.96 29.29 -2.40
N PHE A 24 -12.01 30.04 -1.30
CA PHE A 24 -10.94 30.03 -0.27
C PHE A 24 -11.17 29.08 0.91
N TRP A 25 -12.40 28.64 1.17
CA TRP A 25 -12.72 27.81 2.34
C TRP A 25 -11.88 26.51 2.43
N PRO A 26 -11.53 25.79 1.34
CA PRO A 26 -10.74 24.56 1.45
C PRO A 26 -9.29 24.83 1.90
N LEU A 27 -8.81 26.05 1.69
CA LEU A 27 -7.47 26.48 2.08
C LEU A 27 -7.40 26.89 3.56
N ALA A 28 -8.56 27.09 4.20
CA ALA A 28 -8.63 27.42 5.61
C ALA A 28 -8.15 26.25 6.49
N SER A 29 -7.47 26.58 7.57
CA SER A 29 -6.95 25.67 8.59
C SER A 29 -7.77 25.69 9.89
N ASN A 30 -9.05 26.02 9.77
CA ASN A 30 -9.97 26.21 10.89
C ASN A 30 -10.72 24.92 11.31
N ALA A 31 -10.23 23.75 10.88
CA ALA A 31 -10.79 22.47 11.33
C ALA A 31 -10.55 22.26 12.84
N PRO A 32 -11.49 21.63 13.56
CA PRO A 32 -11.28 21.30 14.97
C PRO A 32 -10.07 20.38 15.17
N TRP A 33 -9.31 20.61 16.25
CA TRP A 33 -8.07 19.86 16.53
C TRP A 33 -8.25 18.34 16.66
N TRP A 34 -9.45 17.88 17.03
CA TRP A 34 -9.79 16.46 17.12
C TRP A 34 -10.07 15.81 15.75
N VAL A 35 -10.25 16.60 14.70
CA VAL A 35 -10.35 16.13 13.31
C VAL A 35 -9.00 16.25 12.62
N MET A 36 -8.37 17.42 12.71
CA MET A 36 -7.16 17.77 11.97
C MET A 36 -6.18 18.46 12.91
N THR A 37 -4.89 18.10 12.80
CA THR A 37 -3.83 18.71 13.59
C THR A 37 -3.86 20.24 13.48
N HIS A 38 -3.82 20.91 14.65
CA HIS A 38 -3.87 22.36 14.75
C HIS A 38 -2.87 22.86 15.81
N TYR A 39 -1.58 22.87 15.46
CA TYR A 39 -0.49 23.41 16.29
C TYR A 39 0.26 24.53 15.55
N PRO A 40 -0.30 25.74 15.48
CA PRO A 40 0.27 26.86 14.72
C PRO A 40 1.63 27.31 15.26
N GLN A 41 1.93 27.08 16.54
CA GLN A 41 3.19 27.50 17.15
C GLN A 41 4.41 26.78 16.55
N VAL A 42 4.22 25.59 15.98
CA VAL A 42 5.25 24.79 15.34
C VAL A 42 4.98 24.58 13.84
N SER A 43 4.08 25.38 13.26
CA SER A 43 3.67 25.27 11.85
C SER A 43 3.12 23.89 11.45
N ASP A 44 2.56 23.15 12.41
CA ASP A 44 1.95 21.84 12.17
C ASP A 44 0.43 21.99 12.15
N VAL A 45 -0.08 22.43 11.00
CA VAL A 45 -1.51 22.71 10.80
C VAL A 45 -1.95 22.16 9.45
N PHE A 46 -3.09 21.48 9.40
CA PHE A 46 -3.68 21.02 8.15
C PHE A 46 -4.84 21.92 7.68
N SER A 47 -4.88 22.19 6.38
CA SER A 47 -6.04 22.80 5.72
C SER A 47 -7.10 21.74 5.36
N TRP A 48 -8.35 22.13 5.13
CA TRP A 48 -9.38 21.19 4.64
C TRP A 48 -8.97 20.47 3.35
N LEU A 49 -8.26 21.17 2.46
CA LEU A 49 -7.67 20.62 1.25
C LEU A 49 -6.66 19.50 1.55
N ASP A 50 -5.86 19.63 2.61
CA ASP A 50 -4.95 18.57 3.05
C ASP A 50 -5.70 17.32 3.49
N GLY A 51 -6.72 17.50 4.34
CA GLY A 51 -7.53 16.39 4.84
C GLY A 51 -8.23 15.64 3.72
N ALA A 52 -8.91 16.38 2.83
CA ALA A 52 -9.56 15.81 1.64
C ALA A 52 -8.54 15.13 0.73
N GLY A 53 -7.37 15.73 0.53
CA GLY A 53 -6.28 15.15 -0.25
C GLY A 53 -5.80 13.82 0.32
N ILE A 54 -5.56 13.73 1.64
CA ILE A 54 -5.13 12.49 2.31
C ILE A 54 -6.17 11.39 2.10
N VAL A 55 -7.46 11.69 2.32
CA VAL A 55 -8.54 10.72 2.12
C VAL A 55 -8.59 10.26 0.66
N ALA A 56 -8.59 11.19 -0.29
CA ALA A 56 -8.58 10.87 -1.72
C ALA A 56 -7.38 10.01 -2.11
N TRP A 57 -6.19 10.30 -1.57
CA TRP A 57 -4.99 9.52 -1.81
C TRP A 57 -5.10 8.10 -1.25
N LEU A 58 -5.55 7.95 0.00
CA LEU A 58 -5.70 6.64 0.65
C LEU A 58 -6.76 5.79 -0.06
N THR A 59 -7.92 6.38 -0.36
CA THR A 59 -8.99 5.71 -1.10
C THR A 59 -8.53 5.34 -2.51
N GLY A 60 -7.88 6.26 -3.23
CA GLY A 60 -7.33 5.99 -4.56
C GLY A 60 -6.32 4.85 -4.54
N ALA A 61 -5.37 4.87 -3.60
CA ALA A 61 -4.40 3.79 -3.43
C ALA A 61 -5.07 2.44 -3.08
N ALA A 62 -6.07 2.45 -2.19
CA ALA A 62 -6.81 1.27 -1.79
C ALA A 62 -7.62 0.68 -2.96
N VAL A 63 -8.29 1.52 -3.75
CA VAL A 63 -9.03 1.10 -4.94
C VAL A 63 -8.09 0.56 -6.01
N LEU A 64 -6.95 1.20 -6.26
CA LEU A 64 -6.00 0.75 -7.28
C LEU A 64 -5.35 -0.59 -6.91
N VAL A 65 -4.76 -0.68 -5.70
CA VAL A 65 -4.05 -1.88 -5.26
C VAL A 65 -5.03 -3.01 -4.92
N GLY A 66 -6.08 -2.70 -4.16
CA GLY A 66 -7.12 -3.66 -3.78
C GLY A 66 -7.96 -4.10 -4.97
N GLY A 67 -8.31 -3.17 -5.86
CA GLY A 67 -9.02 -3.48 -7.10
C GLY A 67 -8.21 -4.36 -8.04
N PHE A 68 -6.92 -4.08 -8.22
CA PHE A 68 -6.03 -4.96 -8.99
C PHE A 68 -5.95 -6.37 -8.37
N ALA A 69 -5.73 -6.47 -7.06
CA ALA A 69 -5.69 -7.76 -6.38
C ALA A 69 -7.02 -8.51 -6.49
N HIS A 70 -8.15 -7.81 -6.32
CA HIS A 70 -9.48 -8.39 -6.45
C HIS A 70 -9.74 -8.90 -7.88
N LEU A 71 -9.42 -8.10 -8.91
CA LEU A 71 -9.53 -8.51 -10.31
C LEU A 71 -8.67 -9.74 -10.60
N ALA A 72 -7.42 -9.77 -10.13
CA ALA A 72 -6.54 -10.93 -10.28
C ALA A 72 -7.13 -12.20 -9.62
N MET A 73 -7.72 -12.08 -8.42
CA MET A 73 -8.38 -13.20 -7.75
C MET A 73 -9.62 -13.68 -8.50
N VAL A 74 -10.46 -12.76 -8.98
CA VAL A 74 -11.67 -13.09 -9.76
C VAL A 74 -11.30 -13.78 -11.07
N LEU A 75 -10.32 -13.27 -11.80
CA LEU A 75 -9.84 -13.88 -13.05
C LEU A 75 -9.20 -15.26 -12.80
N GLY A 76 -8.38 -15.38 -11.75
CA GLY A 76 -7.78 -16.65 -11.36
C GLY A 76 -8.84 -17.67 -10.98
N ALA A 77 -9.84 -17.26 -10.20
CA ALA A 77 -10.91 -18.13 -9.73
C ALA A 77 -11.80 -18.62 -10.87
N ARG A 78 -12.05 -17.77 -11.88
CA ARG A 78 -12.71 -18.16 -13.13
C ARG A 78 -11.90 -19.21 -13.90
N ALA A 79 -10.58 -19.06 -13.97
CA ALA A 79 -9.71 -20.01 -14.67
C ALA A 79 -9.75 -21.42 -14.03
N VAL A 80 -9.85 -21.50 -12.71
CA VAL A 80 -9.89 -22.77 -11.95
C VAL A 80 -11.29 -23.19 -11.50
N ARG A 81 -12.33 -22.42 -11.86
CA ARG A 81 -13.75 -22.65 -11.52
C ARG A 81 -14.03 -22.79 -10.02
N THR A 82 -13.45 -21.91 -9.21
CA THR A 82 -13.66 -21.85 -7.74
C THR A 82 -14.20 -20.48 -7.30
N ASP A 83 -14.52 -20.32 -6.02
CA ASP A 83 -14.85 -19.01 -5.43
C ASP A 83 -13.56 -18.19 -5.27
N TRP A 84 -13.59 -16.93 -5.71
CA TRP A 84 -12.46 -15.99 -5.58
C TRP A 84 -12.01 -15.80 -4.14
N LYS A 85 -12.89 -15.97 -3.15
CA LYS A 85 -12.55 -15.89 -1.74
C LYS A 85 -11.53 -16.94 -1.32
N VAL A 86 -11.62 -18.14 -1.88
CA VAL A 86 -10.68 -19.24 -1.61
C VAL A 86 -9.28 -18.88 -2.12
N LEU A 87 -9.18 -18.37 -3.35
CA LEU A 87 -7.90 -17.88 -3.85
C LEU A 87 -7.40 -16.65 -3.07
N ALA A 88 -8.28 -15.75 -2.65
CA ALA A 88 -7.90 -14.57 -1.87
C ALA A 88 -7.23 -14.94 -0.53
N LEU A 89 -7.57 -16.08 0.09
CA LEU A 89 -6.89 -16.58 1.29
C LEU A 89 -5.39 -16.88 1.06
N SER A 90 -4.97 -17.09 -0.19
CA SER A 90 -3.53 -17.22 -0.49
C SER A 90 -2.78 -15.90 -0.30
N LEU A 91 -3.44 -14.73 -0.29
CA LEU A 91 -2.81 -13.44 -0.08
C LEU A 91 -2.61 -13.07 1.40
N VAL A 92 -3.06 -13.92 2.34
CA VAL A 92 -2.95 -13.67 3.79
C VAL A 92 -1.51 -13.40 4.25
N PRO A 93 -0.48 -14.16 3.80
CA PRO A 93 0.91 -13.85 4.19
C PRO A 93 1.34 -12.44 3.77
N MET A 94 0.92 -11.99 2.59
CA MET A 94 1.20 -10.64 2.11
C MET A 94 0.45 -9.59 2.93
N ALA A 95 -0.81 -9.82 3.29
CA ALA A 95 -1.56 -8.94 4.17
C ALA A 95 -0.86 -8.76 5.53
N ALA A 96 -0.39 -9.86 6.13
CA ALA A 96 0.36 -9.83 7.38
C ALA A 96 1.67 -9.04 7.24
N ALA A 97 2.47 -9.30 6.22
CA ALA A 97 3.73 -8.58 5.99
C ALA A 97 3.51 -7.07 5.81
N ASN A 98 2.49 -6.67 5.05
CA ASN A 98 2.14 -5.26 4.88
C ASN A 98 1.76 -4.59 6.22
N LEU A 99 1.01 -5.29 7.07
CA LEU A 99 0.65 -4.79 8.40
C LEU A 99 1.89 -4.59 9.28
N PHE A 100 2.78 -5.57 9.36
CA PHE A 100 4.02 -5.46 10.14
C PHE A 100 4.93 -4.33 9.65
N LEU A 101 5.10 -4.20 8.33
CA LEU A 101 5.88 -3.11 7.75
C LEU A 101 5.23 -1.75 8.04
N GLY A 102 3.92 -1.63 7.84
CA GLY A 102 3.18 -0.41 8.08
C GLY A 102 3.26 0.06 9.54
N LEU A 103 2.99 -0.84 10.49
CA LEU A 103 3.00 -0.51 11.92
C LEU A 103 4.40 -0.18 12.45
N SER A 104 5.45 -0.81 11.91
CA SER A 104 6.82 -0.56 12.35
C SER A 104 7.43 0.72 11.78
N MET A 105 6.85 1.30 10.72
CA MET A 105 7.44 2.47 10.03
C MET A 105 7.59 3.68 10.94
N LEU A 106 6.55 4.06 11.69
CA LEU A 106 6.59 5.24 12.55
C LEU A 106 7.67 5.11 13.62
N THR A 107 7.63 4.02 14.39
CA THR A 107 8.56 3.75 15.49
C THR A 107 10.01 3.71 15.00
N LEU A 108 10.27 3.02 13.89
CA LEU A 108 11.64 2.91 13.36
C LEU A 108 12.16 4.24 12.80
N THR A 109 11.28 5.08 12.23
CA THR A 109 11.66 6.43 11.79
C THR A 109 11.99 7.32 12.99
N GLN A 110 11.20 7.27 14.07
CA GLN A 110 11.47 8.02 15.29
C GLN A 110 12.79 7.60 15.97
N LEU A 111 13.05 6.29 16.06
CA LEU A 111 14.32 5.80 16.60
C LEU A 111 15.51 6.27 15.76
N ARG A 112 15.35 6.31 14.43
CA ARG A 112 16.38 6.81 13.53
C ARG A 112 16.66 8.31 13.73
N THR A 113 15.64 9.13 13.99
CA THR A 113 15.83 10.56 14.27
C THR A 113 16.57 10.80 15.59
N GLU A 114 16.45 9.88 16.54
CA GLU A 114 17.24 9.85 17.80
C GLU A 114 18.66 9.27 17.62
N GLY A 115 19.07 8.97 16.38
CA GLY A 115 20.40 8.43 16.06
C GLY A 115 20.53 6.90 16.19
N ILE A 116 19.47 6.18 16.53
CA ILE A 116 19.47 4.72 16.60
C ILE A 116 19.28 4.14 15.20
N VAL A 117 20.36 3.64 14.59
CA VAL A 117 20.35 3.09 13.24
C VAL A 117 20.47 1.57 13.23
N PHE A 118 19.50 0.92 12.58
CA PHE A 118 19.47 -0.53 12.40
C PHE A 118 19.97 -0.93 11.01
N HIS A 119 21.23 -1.34 10.91
CA HIS A 119 21.86 -1.75 9.65
C HIS A 119 21.26 -3.02 9.04
N TRP A 120 20.65 -3.90 9.86
CA TRP A 120 20.01 -5.15 9.44
C TRP A 120 18.56 -4.98 8.98
N LEU A 121 17.95 -3.83 9.27
CA LEU A 121 16.53 -3.59 9.06
C LEU A 121 16.13 -3.71 7.58
N PRO A 122 16.90 -3.17 6.61
CA PRO A 122 16.63 -3.41 5.20
C PRO A 122 16.51 -4.88 4.81
N GLN A 123 17.48 -5.69 5.24
CA GLN A 123 17.51 -7.12 4.94
C GLN A 123 16.30 -7.81 5.57
N ALA A 124 15.94 -7.48 6.82
CA ALA A 124 14.75 -8.03 7.47
C ALA A 124 13.44 -7.67 6.74
N ARG A 125 13.33 -6.46 6.20
CA ARG A 125 12.14 -6.05 5.41
C ARG A 125 12.07 -6.80 4.08
N LEU A 126 13.20 -6.98 3.39
CA LEU A 126 13.27 -7.75 2.16
C LEU A 126 12.97 -9.23 2.39
N THR A 127 13.54 -9.85 3.44
CA THR A 127 13.27 -11.24 3.77
C THR A 127 11.81 -11.45 4.15
N LEU A 128 11.22 -10.54 4.93
CA LEU A 128 9.79 -10.58 5.25
C LEU A 128 8.92 -10.53 3.98
N LEU A 129 9.21 -9.60 3.06
CA LEU A 129 8.48 -9.49 1.79
C LEU A 129 8.65 -10.73 0.90
N ALA A 130 9.87 -11.26 0.81
CA ALA A 130 10.17 -12.46 0.03
C ALA A 130 9.46 -13.69 0.59
N VAL A 131 9.53 -13.91 1.92
CA VAL A 131 8.84 -15.00 2.60
C VAL A 131 7.33 -14.88 2.44
N ALA A 132 6.78 -13.67 2.57
CA ALA A 132 5.35 -13.44 2.37
C ALA A 132 4.91 -13.73 0.93
N TRP A 133 5.67 -13.29 -0.07
CA TRP A 133 5.37 -13.53 -1.48
C TRP A 133 5.45 -15.03 -1.81
N LEU A 134 6.52 -15.71 -1.39
CA LEU A 134 6.67 -17.16 -1.55
C LEU A 134 5.57 -17.94 -0.79
N GLY A 135 5.19 -17.48 0.40
CA GLY A 135 4.09 -18.03 1.17
C GLY A 135 2.76 -17.96 0.43
N CYS A 136 2.49 -16.85 -0.28
CA CYS A 136 1.28 -16.74 -1.10
C CYS A 136 1.25 -17.79 -2.22
N LEU A 137 2.39 -17.98 -2.90
CA LEU A 137 2.52 -19.00 -3.95
C LEU A 137 2.37 -20.41 -3.39
N ALA A 138 3.02 -20.71 -2.27
CA ALA A 138 2.96 -22.01 -1.62
C ALA A 138 1.52 -22.36 -1.20
N LEU A 139 0.78 -21.41 -0.62
CA LEU A 139 -0.63 -21.59 -0.28
C LEU A 139 -1.50 -21.77 -1.53
N CYS A 140 -1.31 -20.96 -2.58
CA CYS A 140 -2.06 -21.10 -3.83
C CYS A 140 -1.83 -22.48 -4.46
N VAL A 141 -0.57 -22.88 -4.65
CA VAL A 141 -0.21 -24.19 -5.21
C VAL A 141 -0.73 -25.33 -4.33
N GLY A 142 -0.67 -25.20 -3.01
CA GLY A 142 -1.23 -26.19 -2.07
C GLY A 142 -2.75 -26.35 -2.23
N GLN A 143 -3.49 -25.25 -2.39
CA GLN A 143 -4.93 -25.29 -2.64
C GLN A 143 -5.25 -25.92 -4.00
N LEU A 144 -4.51 -25.55 -5.06
CA LEU A 144 -4.72 -26.05 -6.41
C LEU A 144 -4.38 -27.54 -6.56
N ARG A 145 -3.33 -28.01 -5.88
CA ARG A 145 -2.97 -29.44 -5.82
C ARG A 145 -4.04 -30.28 -5.14
N ARG A 146 -4.66 -29.77 -4.07
CA ARG A 146 -5.77 -30.46 -3.38
C ARG A 146 -7.04 -30.54 -4.24
N ALA A 147 -7.21 -29.60 -5.16
CA ALA A 147 -8.34 -29.56 -6.09
C ALA A 147 -8.12 -30.39 -7.37
N ASP A 148 -6.96 -31.06 -7.50
CA ASP A 148 -6.58 -31.92 -8.64
C ASP A 148 -6.80 -31.25 -10.01
N LEU A 149 -6.42 -29.97 -10.10
CA LEU A 149 -6.64 -29.16 -11.29
C LEU A 149 -5.55 -29.40 -12.35
N PRO A 150 -5.88 -29.31 -13.66
CA PRO A 150 -4.89 -29.45 -14.72
C PRO A 150 -3.83 -28.36 -14.62
N VAL A 151 -2.58 -28.73 -14.92
CA VAL A 151 -1.38 -27.90 -14.72
C VAL A 151 -1.52 -26.52 -15.35
N TRP A 152 -2.08 -26.40 -16.57
CA TRP A 152 -2.21 -25.11 -17.25
C TRP A 152 -3.15 -24.13 -16.51
N ARG A 153 -4.26 -24.62 -15.93
CA ARG A 153 -5.18 -23.78 -15.14
C ARG A 153 -4.54 -23.37 -13.83
N ALA A 154 -3.83 -24.31 -13.21
CA ALA A 154 -3.09 -24.05 -11.99
C ALA A 154 -1.98 -22.99 -12.21
N SER A 155 -1.27 -23.05 -13.33
CA SER A 155 -0.27 -22.05 -13.71
C SER A 155 -0.89 -20.66 -13.85
N ILE A 156 -2.02 -20.51 -14.56
CA ILE A 156 -2.70 -19.20 -14.72
C ILE A 156 -3.09 -18.61 -13.36
N ALA A 157 -3.75 -19.39 -12.51
CA ALA A 157 -4.16 -18.92 -11.18
C ALA A 157 -2.95 -18.54 -10.31
N THR A 158 -1.89 -19.35 -10.35
CA THR A 158 -0.64 -19.08 -9.61
C THR A 158 0.03 -17.80 -10.10
N THR A 159 0.09 -17.55 -11.41
CA THR A 159 0.66 -16.32 -11.98
C THR A 159 -0.15 -15.09 -11.57
N LEU A 160 -1.48 -15.17 -11.55
CA LEU A 160 -2.34 -14.06 -11.11
C LEU A 160 -2.18 -13.76 -9.62
N VAL A 161 -2.06 -14.79 -8.78
CA VAL A 161 -1.73 -14.62 -7.34
C VAL A 161 -0.33 -14.02 -7.17
N ALA A 162 0.66 -14.50 -7.94
CA ALA A 162 2.02 -13.97 -7.92
C ALA A 162 2.05 -12.47 -8.26
N ALA A 163 1.32 -12.07 -9.31
CA ALA A 163 1.22 -10.69 -9.75
C ALA A 163 0.53 -9.81 -8.69
N ALA A 164 -0.60 -10.26 -8.13
CA ALA A 164 -1.29 -9.56 -7.05
C ALA A 164 -0.39 -9.35 -5.81
N ALA A 165 0.34 -10.38 -5.40
CA ALA A 165 1.26 -10.31 -4.26
C ALA A 165 2.53 -9.51 -4.58
N ALA A 166 2.94 -9.40 -5.85
CA ALA A 166 4.13 -8.65 -6.25
C ALA A 166 3.92 -7.13 -6.14
N VAL A 167 2.70 -6.62 -6.34
CA VAL A 167 2.43 -5.17 -6.29
C VAL A 167 2.83 -4.55 -4.94
N PRO A 168 2.39 -5.05 -3.78
CA PRO A 168 2.86 -4.53 -2.49
C PRO A 168 4.37 -4.64 -2.30
N VAL A 169 5.00 -5.74 -2.76
CA VAL A 169 6.46 -5.92 -2.69
C VAL A 169 7.17 -4.80 -3.44
N LEU A 170 6.78 -4.55 -4.70
CA LEU A 170 7.37 -3.50 -5.53
C LEU A 170 7.16 -2.10 -4.94
N LEU A 171 5.97 -1.85 -4.39
CA LEU A 171 5.66 -0.57 -3.72
C LEU A 171 6.56 -0.35 -2.50
N TRP A 172 6.74 -1.36 -1.65
CA TRP A 172 7.64 -1.25 -0.50
C TRP A 172 9.10 -1.10 -0.90
N VAL A 173 9.57 -1.90 -1.87
CA VAL A 173 10.95 -1.82 -2.37
C VAL A 173 11.25 -0.44 -2.92
N ARG A 174 10.34 0.14 -3.71
CA ARG A 174 10.47 1.50 -4.23
C ARG A 174 10.44 2.54 -3.11
N THR A 175 9.47 2.46 -2.21
CA THR A 175 9.25 3.47 -1.15
C THR A 175 10.43 3.53 -0.18
N LEU A 176 11.03 2.38 0.12
CA LEU A 176 12.13 2.26 1.07
C LEU A 176 13.51 2.33 0.40
N GLY A 177 13.56 2.45 -0.93
CA GLY A 177 14.82 2.45 -1.67
C GLY A 177 15.66 1.18 -1.42
N LEU A 178 15.01 0.03 -1.18
CA LEU A 178 15.71 -1.17 -0.70
C LEU A 178 16.81 -1.66 -1.65
N LEU A 179 16.66 -1.38 -2.94
CA LEU A 179 17.65 -1.73 -3.97
C LEU A 179 18.82 -0.74 -4.07
N ALA A 180 18.68 0.48 -3.58
CA ALA A 180 19.75 1.50 -3.63
C ALA A 180 20.76 1.37 -2.49
N MET A 181 20.57 0.39 -1.59
CA MET A 181 21.43 0.14 -0.43
C MET A 181 22.33 -1.09 -0.60
N PHE A 182 22.27 -1.73 -1.77
CA PHE A 182 23.19 -2.77 -2.23
C PHE A 182 23.97 -2.22 -3.43
#